data_AF-A0A3R6GMU2-F1
#
_entry.id   AF-A0A3R6GMU2-F1
#
_cell.length_a   1.000
_cell.length_b   1.000
_cell.length_c   1.000
_cell.angle_alpha   90.00
_cell.angle_beta   90.00
_cell.angle_gamma   90.00
#
_symmetry.space_group_name_H-M   'P 1'
#
loop_
_entity.id
_entity.type
_entity.pdbx_description
1 polymer ?
#
loop_
_entity_poly.entity_id
_entity_poly.type
_entity_poly.pdbx_seq_one_letter_code
_entity_poly.pdbx_strand_id
1 'polypeptide(L)'
;MTTKKEPKGIRVKDPQKYEYAYLLYMQRVPQKEIAERVGVSQQTLVKWKDDGGWELKRVARTVSRDQIINKTLLKINELLDSEEDFNGDEFAKLSSQLEKIKGGYTMDDVADILTKFGDYIIEQSASDKAITTEFVQLLTKYQDKYLLMRINNG
;
A
#
# COMPACT_ATOMS: atom_id res chain seq x y z
N MET A 1 -7.16 10.17 -27.27
CA MET A 1 -7.55 8.92 -26.56
C MET A 1 -6.35 7.99 -26.54
N THR A 2 -5.52 8.07 -25.50
CA THR A 2 -4.37 7.17 -25.30
C THR A 2 -4.81 6.06 -24.35
N THR A 3 -5.00 4.86 -24.90
CA THR A 3 -5.38 3.66 -24.17
C THR A 3 -4.26 3.27 -23.20
N LYS A 4 -4.53 3.37 -21.88
CA LYS A 4 -3.71 2.72 -20.84
C LYS A 4 -3.76 1.22 -21.10
N LYS A 5 -2.64 0.64 -21.56
CA LYS A 5 -2.47 -0.82 -21.59
C LYS A 5 -2.45 -1.32 -20.15
N GLU A 6 -3.38 -2.20 -19.81
CA GLU A 6 -3.34 -2.97 -18.57
C GLU A 6 -2.02 -3.74 -18.46
N PRO A 7 -1.42 -3.86 -17.26
CA PRO A 7 -0.19 -4.61 -17.09
C PRO A 7 -0.49 -6.10 -17.31
N LYS A 8 -0.02 -6.64 -18.45
CA LYS A 8 -0.07 -8.08 -18.73
C LYS A 8 0.61 -8.80 -17.57
N GLY A 9 -0.13 -9.68 -16.87
CA GLY A 9 0.40 -10.48 -15.77
C GLY A 9 1.71 -11.17 -16.17
N ILE A 10 2.76 -10.96 -15.38
CA ILE A 10 4.09 -11.50 -15.65
C ILE A 10 4.02 -13.01 -15.53
N ARG A 11 4.07 -13.72 -16.67
CA ARG A 11 4.14 -15.19 -16.67
C ARG A 11 5.59 -15.60 -16.44
N VAL A 12 5.95 -15.75 -15.16
CA VAL A 12 7.28 -16.22 -14.76
C VAL A 12 7.33 -17.74 -14.93
N LYS A 13 8.34 -18.24 -15.65
CA LYS A 13 8.58 -19.68 -15.85
C LYS A 13 8.94 -20.41 -14.54
N ASP A 14 9.66 -19.73 -13.65
CA ASP A 14 10.10 -20.23 -12.34
C ASP A 14 9.66 -19.28 -11.20
N PRO A 15 8.42 -19.40 -10.69
CA PRO A 15 7.86 -18.49 -9.69
C PRO A 15 8.67 -18.41 -8.39
N GLN A 16 9.21 -19.54 -7.92
CA GLN A 16 10.01 -19.59 -6.69
C GLN A 16 11.32 -18.80 -6.82
N LYS A 17 12.00 -18.88 -7.97
CA LYS A 17 13.23 -18.12 -8.23
C LYS A 17 12.95 -16.63 -8.35
N TYR A 18 11.83 -16.27 -8.98
CA TYR A 18 11.41 -14.87 -9.07
C TYR A 18 11.09 -14.27 -7.71
N GLU A 19 10.34 -14.98 -6.86
CA GLU A 19 10.02 -14.51 -5.51
C GLU A 19 11.28 -14.39 -4.65
N TYR A 20 12.19 -15.37 -4.73
CA TYR A 20 13.45 -15.30 -3.99
C TYR A 20 14.35 -14.14 -4.46
N ALA A 21 14.47 -13.93 -5.78
CA ALA A 21 15.18 -12.79 -6.34
C ALA A 21 14.55 -11.44 -5.93
N TYR A 22 13.22 -11.37 -5.90
CA TYR A 22 12.48 -10.20 -5.46
C TYR A 22 12.78 -9.86 -4.00
N LEU A 23 12.73 -10.85 -3.10
CA LEU A 23 13.05 -10.69 -1.67
C LEU A 23 14.47 -10.14 -1.47
N LEU A 24 15.47 -10.74 -2.13
CA LEU A 24 16.86 -10.28 -2.04
C LEU A 24 17.04 -8.86 -2.60
N TYR A 25 16.35 -8.52 -3.69
CA TYR A 25 16.39 -7.18 -4.28
C TYR A 25 15.76 -6.12 -3.36
N MET A 26 14.68 -6.47 -2.66
CA MET A 26 14.08 -5.61 -1.63
C MET A 26 15.04 -5.38 -0.45
N GLN A 27 15.87 -6.36 -0.10
CA GLN A 27 16.92 -6.29 0.93
C GLN A 27 18.20 -5.56 0.47
N ARG A 28 18.21 -4.94 -0.72
CA ARG A 28 19.36 -4.21 -1.30
C ARG A 28 20.60 -5.08 -1.58
N VAL A 29 20.43 -6.40 -1.73
CA VAL A 29 21.53 -7.26 -2.21
C VAL A 29 21.94 -6.83 -3.63
N PRO A 30 23.25 -6.78 -3.95
CA PRO A 30 23.72 -6.45 -5.29
C PRO A 30 23.13 -7.37 -6.37
N GLN A 31 22.65 -6.81 -7.48
CA GLN A 31 21.96 -7.60 -8.53
C GLN A 31 22.82 -8.73 -9.10
N LYS A 32 24.14 -8.50 -9.23
CA LYS A 32 25.09 -9.54 -9.66
C LYS A 32 25.05 -10.75 -8.72
N GLU A 33 25.09 -10.48 -7.41
CA GLU A 33 25.04 -11.51 -6.37
C GLU A 33 23.67 -12.21 -6.31
N ILE A 34 22.58 -11.47 -6.54
CA ILE A 34 21.23 -12.06 -6.64
C ILE A 34 21.16 -13.06 -7.79
N ALA A 35 21.68 -12.70 -8.97
CA ALA A 35 21.67 -13.56 -10.14
C ALA A 35 22.44 -14.88 -9.88
N GLU A 36 23.60 -14.78 -9.20
CA GLU A 36 24.40 -15.92 -8.77
C GLU A 36 23.67 -16.80 -7.74
N ARG A 37 23.10 -16.22 -6.67
CA ARG A 37 22.38 -16.94 -5.61
C ARG A 37 21.11 -17.64 -6.10
N VAL A 38 20.38 -17.02 -7.02
CA VAL A 38 19.12 -17.54 -7.57
C VAL A 38 19.37 -18.52 -8.73
N GLY A 39 20.58 -18.51 -9.31
CA GLY A 39 20.95 -19.33 -10.45
C GLY A 39 20.19 -18.93 -11.71
N VAL A 40 20.23 -17.63 -12.05
CA VAL A 40 19.67 -17.04 -13.29
C VAL A 40 20.68 -16.09 -13.93
N SER A 41 20.51 -15.79 -15.21
CA SER A 41 21.36 -14.77 -15.86
C SER A 41 21.05 -13.37 -15.32
N GLN A 42 22.04 -12.47 -15.32
CA GLN A 42 21.81 -11.06 -14.96
C GLN A 42 20.76 -10.40 -15.87
N GLN A 43 20.70 -10.77 -17.15
CA GLN A 43 19.69 -10.27 -18.09
C GLN A 43 18.28 -10.70 -17.67
N THR A 44 18.11 -11.94 -17.22
CA THR A 44 16.85 -12.45 -16.67
C THR A 44 16.43 -11.65 -15.43
N LEU A 45 17.36 -11.36 -14.53
CA LEU A 45 17.10 -10.57 -13.33
C LEU A 45 16.71 -9.12 -13.65
N VAL A 46 17.42 -8.46 -14.58
CA VAL A 46 17.08 -7.10 -15.03
C VAL A 46 15.66 -7.06 -15.59
N LYS A 47 15.31 -8.03 -16.45
CA LYS A 47 13.96 -8.14 -17.01
C LYS A 47 12.90 -8.33 -15.92
N TRP A 48 13.13 -9.19 -14.93
CA TRP A 48 12.21 -9.36 -13.80
C TRP A 48 12.04 -8.09 -12.97
N LYS A 49 13.13 -7.36 -12.73
CA LYS A 49 13.11 -6.09 -12.01
C LYS A 49 12.30 -5.03 -12.75
N ASP A 50 12.50 -4.91 -14.07
CA ASP A 50 11.84 -3.92 -14.92
C ASP A 50 10.36 -4.29 -15.12
N ASP A 51 10.07 -5.51 -15.58
CA ASP A 51 8.70 -6.01 -15.80
C ASP A 51 7.89 -6.00 -14.48
N GLY A 52 8.54 -6.38 -13.38
CA GLY A 52 7.96 -6.45 -12.04
C GLY A 52 7.81 -5.10 -11.32
N GLY A 53 8.37 -4.03 -11.88
CA GLY A 53 8.38 -2.70 -11.27
C GLY A 53 9.04 -2.69 -9.89
N TRP A 54 10.09 -3.50 -9.70
CA TRP A 54 10.65 -3.74 -8.36
C TRP A 54 11.29 -2.47 -7.78
N GLU A 55 11.91 -1.63 -8.62
CA GLU A 55 12.49 -0.36 -8.16
C GLU A 55 11.42 0.55 -7.56
N LEU A 56 10.30 0.73 -8.26
CA LEU A 56 9.17 1.54 -7.78
C LEU A 56 8.63 0.99 -6.45
N LYS A 57 8.43 -0.33 -6.37
CA LYS A 57 7.97 -1.02 -5.14
C LYS A 57 8.95 -0.85 -3.99
N ARG A 58 10.25 -0.91 -4.26
CA ARG A 58 11.30 -0.72 -3.26
C ARG A 58 11.37 0.73 -2.80
N VAL A 59 11.36 1.68 -3.73
CA VAL A 59 11.31 3.11 -3.41
C VAL A 59 10.09 3.39 -2.54
N ALA A 60 8.90 2.91 -2.92
CA ALA A 60 7.68 3.04 -2.12
C ALA A 60 7.81 2.41 -0.71
N ARG A 61 8.56 1.31 -0.55
CA ARG A 61 8.87 0.72 0.77
C ARG A 61 9.93 1.48 1.56
N THR A 62 10.85 2.19 0.89
CA THR A 62 12.00 2.86 1.52
C THR A 62 11.78 4.35 1.77
N VAL A 63 10.83 4.98 1.08
CA VAL A 63 10.42 6.35 1.40
C VAL A 63 9.62 6.27 2.69
N SER A 64 10.14 6.88 3.77
CA SER A 64 9.40 6.92 5.02
C SER A 64 8.19 7.84 4.88
N ARG A 65 7.13 7.56 5.65
CA ARG A 65 5.96 8.43 5.76
C ARG A 65 6.36 9.87 6.05
N ASP A 66 7.36 10.08 6.90
CA ASP A 66 7.90 11.41 7.23
C ASP A 66 8.54 12.10 6.02
N GLN A 67 9.23 11.36 5.15
CA GLN A 67 9.78 11.91 3.92
C GLN A 67 8.69 12.33 2.94
N ILE A 68 7.58 11.60 2.87
CA ILE A 68 6.42 11.99 2.04
C ILE A 68 5.77 13.24 2.62
N ILE A 69 5.50 13.27 3.93
CA ILE A 69 4.95 14.43 4.64
C ILE A 69 5.80 15.67 4.37
N ASN A 70 7.12 15.57 4.55
CA ASN A 70 8.04 16.69 4.36
C ASN A 70 8.06 17.17 2.91
N LYS A 71 8.07 16.26 1.92
CA LYS A 71 8.02 16.64 0.50
C LYS A 71 6.69 17.30 0.11
N THR A 72 5.57 16.79 0.63
CA THR A 72 4.25 17.39 0.38
C THR A 72 4.13 18.76 1.03
N LEU A 73 4.64 18.94 2.26
CA LEU A 73 4.69 20.23 2.94
C LEU A 73 5.51 21.26 2.15
N LEU A 74 6.68 20.86 1.62
CA LEU A 74 7.49 21.73 0.77
C LEU A 74 6.71 22.17 -0.48
N LYS A 75 6.00 21.23 -1.13
CA LYS A 75 5.21 21.57 -2.32
C LYS A 75 4.04 22.50 -2.02
N ILE A 76 3.38 22.30 -0.87
CA ILE A 76 2.33 23.20 -0.39
C ILE A 76 2.92 24.60 -0.14
N ASN A 77 4.11 24.70 0.46
CA ASN A 77 4.77 25.99 0.68
C ASN A 77 5.11 26.70 -0.63
N GLU A 78 5.68 25.99 -1.62
CA GLU A 78 5.94 26.55 -2.96
C GLU A 78 4.67 27.08 -3.63
N LEU A 79 3.54 26.39 -3.47
CA LEU A 79 2.26 26.86 -3.99
C LEU A 79 1.82 28.14 -3.29
N LEU A 80 1.92 28.20 -1.96
CA LEU A 80 1.56 29.39 -1.19
C LEU A 80 2.43 30.62 -1.54
N ASP A 81 3.70 30.40 -1.85
CA ASP A 81 4.64 31.45 -2.26
C ASP A 81 4.42 31.91 -3.73
N SER A 82 3.58 31.21 -4.50
CA SER A 82 3.29 31.55 -5.90
C SER A 82 2.20 32.62 -5.99
N GLU A 83 2.58 33.91 -6.07
CA GLU A 83 1.62 35.03 -6.04
C GLU A 83 0.80 35.19 -7.34
N GLU A 84 1.37 34.90 -8.52
CA GLU A 84 0.69 35.13 -9.82
C GLU A 84 -0.05 33.89 -10.35
N ASP A 85 0.40 32.68 -10.00
CA ASP A 85 -0.10 31.39 -10.54
C ASP A 85 -0.64 30.46 -9.44
N PHE A 86 -1.17 31.02 -8.34
CA PHE A 86 -1.70 30.22 -7.23
C PHE A 86 -2.82 29.27 -7.70
N ASN A 87 -2.55 27.96 -7.66
CA ASN A 87 -3.53 26.93 -7.96
C ASN A 87 -4.22 26.41 -6.68
N GLY A 88 -5.35 27.03 -6.34
CA GLY A 88 -6.13 26.68 -5.15
C GLY A 88 -6.67 25.25 -5.15
N ASP A 89 -6.98 24.67 -6.31
CA ASP A 89 -7.45 23.28 -6.43
C ASP A 89 -6.31 22.29 -6.13
N GLU A 90 -5.12 22.54 -6.67
CA GLU A 90 -3.93 21.73 -6.38
C GLU A 90 -3.52 21.83 -4.90
N PHE A 91 -3.57 23.03 -4.34
CA PHE A 91 -3.33 23.26 -2.91
C PHE A 91 -4.32 22.47 -2.03
N ALA A 92 -5.63 22.53 -2.33
CA ALA A 92 -6.64 21.81 -1.57
C ALA A 92 -6.45 20.29 -1.63
N LYS A 93 -6.10 19.76 -2.82
CA LYS A 93 -5.80 18.34 -3.02
C LYS A 93 -4.57 17.89 -2.24
N LEU A 94 -3.47 18.62 -2.32
CA LEU A 94 -2.24 18.30 -1.59
C LEU A 94 -2.44 18.38 -0.07
N SER A 95 -3.19 19.37 0.41
CA SER A 95 -3.54 19.51 1.82
C SER A 95 -4.39 18.34 2.33
N SER A 96 -5.41 17.92 1.57
CA SER A 96 -6.21 16.73 1.91
C SER A 96 -5.37 15.44 1.91
N GLN A 97 -4.47 15.28 0.93
CA GLN A 97 -3.56 14.14 0.90
C GLN A 97 -2.60 14.15 2.10
N LEU A 98 -2.09 15.32 2.48
CA LEU A 98 -1.22 15.47 3.64
C LEU A 98 -1.91 15.04 4.92
N GLU A 99 -3.18 15.42 5.15
CA GLU A 99 -3.95 14.99 6.32
C GLU A 99 -4.13 13.46 6.36
N LYS A 100 -4.38 12.83 5.20
CA LYS A 100 -4.47 11.36 5.10
C LYS A 100 -3.12 10.69 5.41
N ILE A 101 -2.02 11.22 4.86
CA ILE A 101 -0.67 10.71 5.12
C ILE A 101 -0.29 10.93 6.59
N LYS A 102 -0.68 12.05 7.21
CA LYS A 102 -0.51 12.33 8.66
C LYS A 102 -1.40 11.49 9.55
N GLY A 103 -2.53 10.96 9.07
CA GLY A 103 -3.31 9.95 9.79
C GLY A 103 -2.59 8.61 9.87
N GLY A 104 -1.89 8.22 8.79
CA GLY A 104 -1.08 7.01 8.76
C GLY A 104 -1.84 5.72 8.52
N TYR A 105 -3.15 5.85 8.38
CA TYR A 105 -4.07 4.82 7.99
C TYR A 105 -5.16 5.50 7.17
N THR A 106 -5.61 4.82 6.13
CA THR A 106 -6.75 5.23 5.32
C THR A 106 -8.04 4.65 5.90
N MET A 107 -9.18 5.11 5.38
CA MET A 107 -10.47 4.54 5.73
C MET A 107 -10.54 3.05 5.32
N ASP A 108 -9.93 2.71 4.19
CA ASP A 108 -9.86 1.34 3.69
C ASP A 108 -9.00 0.45 4.60
N ASP A 109 -7.90 0.98 5.15
CA ASP A 109 -7.05 0.25 6.11
C ASP A 109 -7.84 -0.09 7.38
N VAL A 110 -8.66 0.84 7.87
CA VAL A 110 -9.52 0.62 9.05
C VAL A 110 -10.59 -0.44 8.75
N ALA A 111 -11.22 -0.37 7.57
CA ALA A 111 -12.20 -1.38 7.15
C ALA A 111 -11.56 -2.77 7.07
N ASP A 112 -10.42 -2.89 6.41
CA ASP A 112 -9.68 -4.15 6.27
C ASP A 112 -9.27 -4.75 7.63
N ILE A 113 -8.80 -3.91 8.57
CA ILE A 113 -8.46 -4.36 9.93
C ILE A 113 -9.71 -4.87 10.67
N LEU A 114 -10.84 -4.15 10.60
CA LEU A 114 -12.07 -4.58 11.26
C LEU A 114 -12.62 -5.88 10.67
N THR A 115 -12.59 -6.02 9.34
CA THR A 115 -12.99 -7.27 8.67
C THR A 115 -12.11 -8.43 9.09
N LYS A 116 -10.77 -8.30 9.03
CA LYS A 116 -9.83 -9.34 9.47
C LYS A 116 -10.03 -9.74 10.94
N PHE A 117 -10.31 -8.76 11.80
CA PHE A 117 -10.63 -9.04 13.20
C PHE A 117 -11.97 -9.78 13.34
N GLY A 118 -12.98 -9.40 12.56
CA GLY A 118 -14.27 -10.11 12.50
C GLY A 118 -14.10 -11.56 12.05
N ASP A 119 -13.32 -11.80 10.99
CA ASP A 119 -12.99 -13.12 10.47
C ASP A 119 -12.28 -13.97 11.53
N TYR A 120 -11.30 -13.39 12.24
CA TYR A 120 -10.64 -14.06 13.35
C TYR A 120 -11.63 -14.49 14.45
N ILE A 121 -12.57 -13.62 14.84
CA ILE A 121 -13.59 -13.96 15.85
C ILE A 121 -14.51 -15.08 15.35
N ILE A 122 -14.90 -15.07 14.07
CA ILE A 122 -15.67 -16.16 13.45
C ILE A 122 -14.89 -17.47 13.51
N GLU A 123 -13.60 -17.48 13.19
CA GLU A 123 -12.75 -18.66 13.30
C GLU A 123 -12.68 -19.19 14.74
N GLN A 124 -12.55 -18.30 15.73
CA GLN A 124 -12.51 -18.69 17.15
C GLN A 124 -13.82 -19.32 17.64
N SER A 125 -14.97 -18.96 17.04
CA SER A 125 -16.28 -19.51 17.42
C SER A 125 -16.40 -21.02 17.26
N ALA A 126 -15.56 -21.64 16.42
CA ALA A 126 -15.53 -23.09 16.25
C ALA A 126 -15.05 -23.83 17.52
N SER A 127 -14.19 -23.19 18.32
CA SER A 127 -13.57 -23.78 19.51
C SER A 127 -14.00 -23.12 20.82
N ASP A 128 -14.39 -21.84 20.79
CA ASP A 128 -14.80 -21.10 21.97
C ASP A 128 -16.33 -20.89 21.99
N LYS A 129 -16.99 -21.62 22.89
CA LYS A 129 -18.45 -21.55 23.08
C LYS A 129 -18.93 -20.22 23.64
N ALA A 130 -18.05 -19.37 24.18
CA ALA A 130 -18.41 -18.02 24.60
C ALA A 130 -18.71 -17.10 23.41
N ILE A 131 -18.20 -17.43 22.22
CA ILE A 131 -18.40 -16.67 20.99
C ILE A 131 -19.66 -17.19 20.30
N THR A 132 -20.81 -16.59 20.63
CA THR A 132 -22.09 -16.97 20.04
C THR A 132 -22.33 -16.26 18.70
N THR A 133 -23.25 -16.80 17.90
CA THR A 133 -23.71 -16.17 16.65
C THR A 133 -24.21 -14.74 16.89
N GLU A 134 -24.96 -14.52 17.98
CA GLU A 134 -25.48 -13.21 18.35
C GLU A 134 -24.36 -12.22 18.68
N PHE A 135 -23.30 -12.68 19.34
CA PHE A 135 -22.12 -11.87 19.59
C PHE A 135 -21.42 -11.44 18.29
N VAL A 136 -21.21 -12.37 17.36
CA VAL A 136 -20.61 -12.08 16.05
C VAL A 136 -21.45 -11.05 15.27
N GLN A 137 -22.76 -11.25 15.21
CA GLN A 137 -23.67 -10.30 14.55
C GLN A 137 -23.63 -8.92 15.21
N LEU A 138 -23.56 -8.87 16.54
CA LEU A 138 -23.45 -7.62 17.27
C LEU A 138 -22.12 -6.92 16.99
N LEU A 139 -21.01 -7.65 16.97
CA LEU A 139 -19.69 -7.15 16.61
C LEU A 139 -19.70 -6.53 15.22
N THR A 140 -20.18 -7.25 14.20
CA THR A 140 -20.28 -6.75 12.82
C THR A 140 -21.11 -5.47 12.75
N LYS A 141 -22.27 -5.43 13.43
CA LYS A 141 -23.10 -4.23 13.50
C LYS A 141 -22.37 -3.02 14.08
N TYR A 142 -21.54 -3.21 15.10
CA TYR A 142 -20.76 -2.12 15.69
C TYR A 142 -19.58 -1.69 14.80
N GLN A 143 -18.96 -2.63 14.07
CA GLN A 143 -17.97 -2.31 13.05
C GLN A 143 -18.58 -1.42 11.95
N ASP A 144 -19.74 -1.81 11.41
CA ASP A 144 -20.45 -1.03 10.38
C ASP A 144 -20.82 0.37 10.88
N LYS A 145 -21.35 0.48 12.10
CA LYS A 145 -21.67 1.78 12.72
C LYS A 145 -20.44 2.67 12.84
N TYR A 146 -19.30 2.11 13.24
CA TYR A 146 -18.06 2.86 13.36
C TYR A 146 -17.58 3.34 11.99
N LEU A 147 -17.62 2.48 10.97
CA LEU A 147 -17.25 2.85 9.61
C LEU A 147 -18.14 3.97 9.05
N LEU A 148 -19.46 3.85 9.22
CA LEU A 148 -20.42 4.89 8.82
C LEU A 148 -20.18 6.23 9.53
N MET A 149 -19.91 6.20 10.85
CA MET A 149 -19.57 7.40 11.61
C MET A 149 -18.29 8.05 11.06
N ARG A 150 -17.26 7.27 10.73
CA ARG A 150 -16.00 7.79 10.17
C ARG A 150 -16.17 8.36 8.76
N ILE A 151 -17.03 7.76 7.93
CA ILE A 151 -17.34 8.27 6.58
C ILE A 151 -18.10 9.60 6.66
N ASN A 152 -19.04 9.74 7.60
CA ASN A 152 -19.84 10.96 7.72
C ASN A 152 -19.08 12.12 8.38
N ASN A 153 -17.98 11.83 9.09
CA ASN A 153 -17.19 12.81 9.85
C ASN A 153 -15.78 13.05 9.27
N GLY A 154 -15.47 12.49 8.09
CA GLY A 154 -14.20 12.66 7.37
C GLY A 154 -14.37 13.44 6.09
#